data_AF-A0A935U6I7-F1
#
_entry.id   AF-A0A935U6I7-F1
#
_cell.length_a   1.000
_cell.length_b   1.000
_cell.length_c   1.000
_cell.angle_alpha   90.00
_cell.angle_beta   90.00
_cell.angle_gamma   90.00
#
_symmetry.space_group_name_H-M   'P 1'
#
loop_
_entity.id
_entity.type
_entity.pdbx_description
1 polymer ?
#
loop_
_entity_poly.entity_id
_entity_poly.type
_entity_poly.pdbx_seq_one_letter_code
_entity_poly.pdbx_strand_id
1 'polypeptide(L)'
;MKNHLSTERLRRLMKTDVFVFHGYTELYLDGRWLKVTPTFNTGLCEKFGVRPLEFDGTSDCLFHEFDRQGKRHMQYLRDHGAFADVPFERIVAEFDRHYPGFVPGDGGPVGGDFDREAIKEASGKGMGPR
;
A
#
# COMPACT_ATOMS: atom_id res chain seq x y z
N MET A 1 -8.45 2.64 1.62
CA MET A 1 -7.37 3.63 1.49
C MET A 1 -7.20 4.00 0.03
N LYS A 2 -6.89 5.26 -0.29
CA LYS A 2 -6.59 5.72 -1.64
C LYS A 2 -5.06 5.81 -1.79
N ASN A 3 -4.49 5.06 -2.74
CA ASN A 3 -3.05 5.06 -3.00
C ASN A 3 -2.76 5.47 -4.44
N HIS A 4 -1.86 6.41 -4.61
CA HIS A 4 -1.41 6.86 -5.93
C HIS A 4 -0.15 6.08 -6.38
N LEU A 5 0.53 5.35 -5.47
CA LEU A 5 1.63 4.42 -5.73
C LEU A 5 1.08 3.03 -6.08
N SER A 6 0.77 2.81 -7.35
CA SER A 6 0.44 1.49 -7.89
C SER A 6 1.08 1.32 -9.28
N THR A 7 1.49 0.11 -9.63
CA THR A 7 2.02 -0.18 -10.98
C THR A 7 0.88 -0.23 -11.99
N GLU A 8 1.17 -0.03 -13.27
CA GLU A 8 0.18 -0.12 -14.35
C GLU A 8 -0.52 -1.48 -14.37
N ARG A 9 0.20 -2.58 -14.10
CA ARG A 9 -0.45 -3.90 -13.99
C ARG A 9 -1.45 -3.90 -12.85
N LEU A 10 -1.06 -3.41 -11.67
CA LEU A 10 -1.93 -3.39 -10.49
C LEU A 10 -3.18 -2.55 -10.74
N ARG A 11 -3.05 -1.38 -11.38
CA ARG A 11 -4.17 -0.51 -11.78
C ARG A 11 -5.13 -1.23 -12.73
N ARG A 12 -4.62 -2.00 -13.70
CA ARG A 12 -5.46 -2.76 -14.66
C ARG A 12 -6.23 -3.89 -14.00
N LEU A 13 -5.63 -4.55 -13.01
CA LEU A 13 -6.28 -5.63 -12.25
C LEU A 13 -7.36 -5.10 -11.31
N MET A 14 -7.05 -4.04 -10.57
CA MET A 14 -7.97 -3.46 -9.58
C MET A 14 -9.06 -2.60 -10.22
N LYS A 15 -8.77 -1.94 -11.36
CA LYS A 15 -9.66 -0.97 -12.04
C LYS A 15 -10.15 0.16 -11.13
N THR A 16 -9.43 0.44 -10.05
CA THR A 16 -9.68 1.50 -9.08
C THR A 16 -8.37 1.92 -8.42
N ASP A 17 -8.34 3.10 -7.81
CA ASP A 17 -7.26 3.59 -6.95
C ASP A 17 -7.56 3.40 -5.45
N VAL A 18 -8.65 2.69 -5.13
CA VAL A 18 -9.07 2.36 -3.78
C VAL A 18 -8.59 0.95 -3.40
N PHE A 19 -7.76 0.89 -2.36
CA PHE A 19 -7.35 -0.31 -1.64
C PHE A 19 -8.33 -0.56 -0.49
N VAL A 20 -9.17 -1.60 -0.58
CA VAL A 20 -10.22 -1.89 0.40
C VAL A 20 -9.66 -2.35 1.73
N PHE A 21 -8.50 -3.03 1.71
CA PHE A 21 -7.67 -3.28 2.89
C PHE A 21 -6.30 -2.64 2.71
N HIS A 22 -5.81 -2.04 3.80
CA HIS A 22 -4.44 -1.62 3.96
C HIS A 22 -4.05 -1.87 5.43
N GLY A 23 -2.88 -2.47 5.65
CA GLY A 23 -2.43 -2.86 6.98
C GLY A 23 -1.41 -1.90 7.56
N TYR A 24 -1.50 -1.69 8.87
CA TYR A 24 -0.48 -1.10 9.72
C TYR A 24 -0.34 -1.97 10.98
N THR A 25 0.73 -1.78 11.73
CA THR A 25 1.00 -2.46 12.98
C THR A 25 0.62 -1.57 14.15
N GLU A 26 0.00 -2.14 15.19
CA GLU A 26 -0.18 -1.46 16.48
C GLU A 26 0.87 -1.96 17.48
N LEU A 27 1.60 -1.03 18.09
CA LEU A 27 2.63 -1.31 19.09
C LEU A 27 2.17 -0.79 20.44
N TYR A 28 2.33 -1.58 21.50
CA TYR A 28 2.09 -1.12 22.86
C TYR A 28 3.40 -0.67 23.50
N LEU A 29 3.56 0.65 23.67
CA LEU A 29 4.77 1.27 24.21
C LEU A 29 4.38 2.32 25.25
N ASP A 30 5.08 2.34 26.38
CA ASP A 30 4.87 3.30 27.48
C ASP A 30 3.39 3.50 27.88
N GLY A 31 2.65 2.39 27.97
CA GLY A 31 1.25 2.39 28.39
C GLY A 31 0.25 2.82 27.31
N ARG A 32 0.68 3.04 26.06
CA ARG A 32 -0.15 3.55 24.96
C ARG A 32 -0.01 2.68 23.72
N TRP A 33 -1.08 2.63 22.92
CA TRP A 33 -1.05 2.02 21.59
C TRP A 33 -0.64 3.06 20.56
N LEU A 34 0.36 2.72 19.75
CA LEU A 34 0.87 3.53 18.64
C LEU A 34 0.67 2.80 17.33
N LYS A 35 0.15 3.48 16.31
CA LYS A 35 -0.05 2.93 14.97
C LYS A 35 1.16 3.24 14.08
N VAL A 36 1.74 2.23 13.47
CA VAL A 36 2.97 2.35 12.67
C VAL A 36 2.83 1.57 11.36
N THR A 37 3.26 2.15 10.24
CA THR A 37 3.23 1.49 8.93
C THR A 37 4.65 1.09 8.49
N PRO A 38 5.19 -0.07 8.92
CA PRO A 38 6.55 -0.50 8.59
C PRO A 38 6.63 -1.16 7.20
N THR A 39 6.17 -0.47 6.14
CA THR A 39 5.99 -1.10 4.82
C THR A 39 7.21 -0.97 3.90
N PHE A 40 7.98 0.11 4.01
CA PHE A 40 9.12 0.36 3.11
C PHE A 40 10.43 0.43 3.88
N ASN A 41 11.41 -0.36 3.44
CA ASN A 41 12.79 -0.19 3.88
C ASN A 41 13.46 1.00 3.17
N THR A 42 14.61 1.43 3.67
CA THR A 42 15.35 2.59 3.14
C THR A 42 15.67 2.45 1.65
N GLY A 43 16.13 1.28 1.21
CA GLY A 43 16.49 1.05 -0.20
C GLY A 43 15.29 1.15 -1.15
N LEU A 44 14.09 0.76 -0.69
CA LEU A 44 12.87 0.92 -1.46
C LEU A 44 12.42 2.38 -1.47
N CYS A 45 12.51 3.09 -0.33
CA CYS A 45 12.22 4.51 -0.26
C CYS A 45 13.08 5.34 -1.24
N GLU A 46 14.38 5.01 -1.36
CA GLU A 46 15.30 5.65 -2.30
C GLU A 46 14.87 5.45 -3.76
N LYS A 47 14.53 4.21 -4.14
CA LYS A 47 14.07 3.88 -5.51
C LYS A 47 12.79 4.62 -5.88
N PHE A 48 11.87 4.80 -4.93
CA PHE A 48 10.61 5.53 -5.14
C PHE A 48 10.73 7.04 -4.97
N GLY A 49 11.91 7.56 -4.59
CA GLY A 49 12.09 8.99 -4.33
C GLY A 49 11.22 9.50 -3.17
N VAL A 50 10.85 8.63 -2.22
CA VAL A 50 10.13 9.00 -1.00
C VAL A 50 11.12 9.09 0.18
N ARG A 51 10.70 9.68 1.31
CA ARG A 51 11.49 9.63 2.54
C ARG A 51 11.01 8.43 3.37
N PRO A 52 11.92 7.70 4.03
CA PRO A 52 11.54 6.76 5.07
C PRO A 52 10.64 7.43 6.11
N LEU A 53 9.74 6.64 6.69
CA LEU A 53 8.96 7.06 7.84
C LEU A 53 9.84 6.90 9.09
N GLU A 54 10.12 8.00 9.75
CA GLU A 54 10.84 7.98 11.03
C GLU A 54 9.83 7.73 12.15
N PHE A 55 10.09 6.72 12.98
CA PHE A 55 9.27 6.41 14.14
C PHE A 55 10.07 6.75 15.40
N ASP A 56 9.59 7.72 16.17
CA ASP A 56 10.25 8.22 17.38
C ASP A 56 9.82 7.49 18.66
N GLY A 57 8.88 6.54 18.56
CA GLY A 57 8.35 5.81 19.70
C GLY A 57 7.32 6.59 20.53
N THR A 58 6.96 7.82 20.15
CA THR A 58 6.08 8.69 20.95
C THR A 58 4.76 9.04 20.29
N SER A 59 4.67 8.90 18.97
CA SER A 59 3.50 9.25 18.17
C SER A 59 3.22 8.25 17.05
N ASP A 60 2.00 8.27 16.52
CA ASP A 60 1.61 7.45 15.37
C ASP A 60 2.46 7.80 14.13
N CYS A 61 2.90 6.78 13.41
CA CYS A 61 3.75 6.89 12.23
C CYS A 61 3.12 6.13 11.06
N LEU A 62 2.06 6.72 10.49
CA LEU A 62 1.19 6.06 9.52
C LEU A 62 1.60 6.27 8.07
N PHE A 63 1.91 7.51 7.65
CA PHE A 63 2.40 7.83 6.30
C PHE A 63 2.80 9.31 6.21
N HIS A 64 3.63 9.63 5.20
CA HIS A 64 3.90 11.00 4.81
C HIS A 64 2.69 11.49 4.02
N GLU A 65 1.94 12.45 4.57
CA GLU A 65 0.77 13.01 3.90
C GLU A 65 1.11 13.61 2.53
N PHE A 66 2.37 14.02 2.33
CA PHE A 66 2.89 14.67 1.13
C PHE A 66 4.16 14.00 0.59
N ASP A 67 4.30 13.93 -0.74
CA ASP A 67 5.57 13.54 -1.39
C ASP A 67 6.61 14.68 -1.36
N ARG A 68 7.79 14.43 -1.97
CA ARG A 68 8.86 15.44 -2.10
C ARG A 68 8.46 16.68 -2.91
N GLN A 69 7.33 16.63 -3.63
CA GLN A 69 6.78 17.71 -4.46
C GLN A 69 5.56 18.38 -3.79
N GLY A 70 5.22 17.98 -2.55
CA GLY A 70 4.10 18.55 -1.79
C GLY A 70 2.73 18.02 -2.20
N LYS A 71 2.64 16.93 -2.98
CA LYS A 71 1.36 16.37 -3.43
C LYS A 71 0.87 15.31 -2.44
N ARG A 72 -0.44 15.35 -2.13
CA ARG A 72 -1.08 14.35 -1.26
C ARG A 72 -0.94 12.96 -1.84
N HIS A 73 -0.31 12.07 -1.09
CA HIS A 73 0.13 10.78 -1.61
C HIS A 73 -0.73 9.60 -1.14
N MET A 74 -1.44 9.73 -0.01
CA MET A 74 -2.24 8.65 0.56
C MET A 74 -3.37 9.18 1.45
N GLN A 75 -4.52 8.49 1.47
CA GLN A 75 -5.63 8.80 2.38
C GLN A 75 -6.31 7.53 2.89
N TYR A 76 -6.47 7.39 4.21
CA TYR A 76 -7.37 6.40 4.78
C TYR A 76 -8.83 6.82 4.57
N LEU A 77 -9.63 5.93 4.00
CA LEU A 77 -11.05 6.16 3.73
C LEU A 77 -11.96 5.51 4.77
N ARG A 78 -11.48 4.43 5.39
CA ARG A 78 -12.20 3.63 6.39
C ARG A 78 -11.18 2.91 7.27
N ASP A 79 -11.43 2.92 8.57
CA ASP A 79 -10.75 2.09 9.57
C ASP A 79 -11.52 0.77 9.72
N HIS A 80 -10.82 -0.37 9.64
CA HIS A 80 -11.39 -1.70 9.78
C HIS A 80 -11.21 -2.28 11.19
N GLY A 81 -10.52 -1.56 12.08
CA GLY A 81 -10.18 -1.96 13.43
C GLY A 81 -8.87 -2.73 13.53
N ALA A 82 -8.49 -3.04 14.76
CA ALA A 82 -7.35 -3.89 15.08
C ALA A 82 -7.76 -5.36 15.11
N PHE A 83 -6.87 -6.23 14.65
CA PHE A 83 -7.05 -7.69 14.68
C PHE A 83 -5.82 -8.32 15.33
N ALA A 84 -6.03 -9.37 16.12
CA ALA A 84 -4.93 -10.09 16.78
C ALA A 84 -4.05 -10.86 15.77
N ASP A 85 -4.62 -11.23 14.63
CA ASP A 85 -3.96 -11.89 13.51
C ASP A 85 -4.53 -11.38 12.19
N VAL A 86 -3.89 -11.71 11.06
CA VAL A 86 -4.32 -11.32 9.72
C VAL A 86 -5.72 -11.88 9.45
N PRO A 87 -6.74 -11.03 9.20
CA PRO A 87 -8.10 -11.49 8.91
C PRO A 87 -8.20 -11.97 7.45
N PHE A 88 -7.48 -13.04 7.12
CA PHE A 88 -7.23 -13.51 5.76
C PHE A 88 -8.52 -13.76 4.97
N GLU A 89 -9.45 -14.54 5.54
CA GLU A 89 -10.72 -14.88 4.88
C GLU A 89 -11.53 -13.62 4.53
N ARG A 90 -11.54 -12.63 5.42
CA ARG A 90 -12.22 -11.36 5.19
C ARG A 90 -11.54 -10.54 4.09
N ILE A 91 -10.21 -10.52 4.06
CA ILE A 91 -9.46 -9.82 3.01
C ILE A 91 -9.77 -10.44 1.65
N VAL A 92 -9.74 -11.78 1.54
CA VAL A 92 -10.05 -12.50 0.29
C VAL A 92 -11.48 -12.23 -0.17
N ALA A 93 -12.46 -12.36 0.72
CA ALA A 93 -13.87 -12.12 0.37
C ALA A 93 -14.12 -10.69 -0.14
N GLU A 94 -13.44 -9.70 0.44
CA GLU A 94 -13.57 -8.29 0.03
C GLU A 94 -12.80 -8.01 -1.27
N PHE A 95 -11.70 -8.72 -1.52
CA PHE A 95 -10.98 -8.66 -2.80
C PHE A 95 -11.83 -9.23 -3.93
N ASP A 96 -12.48 -10.38 -3.74
CA ASP A 96 -13.37 -10.96 -4.75
C ASP A 96 -14.55 -10.03 -5.07
N ARG A 97 -15.10 -9.37 -4.03
CA ARG A 97 -16.22 -8.44 -4.16
C ARG A 97 -15.83 -7.16 -4.91
N HIS A 98 -14.67 -6.59 -4.61
CA HIS A 98 -14.28 -5.27 -5.10
C HIS A 98 -13.33 -5.31 -6.30
N TYR A 99 -12.62 -6.41 -6.50
CA TYR A 99 -11.64 -6.61 -7.57
C TYR A 99 -11.87 -7.97 -8.29
N PRO A 100 -13.01 -8.17 -8.97
CA PRO A 100 -13.36 -9.45 -9.57
C PRO A 100 -12.41 -9.96 -10.67
N GLY A 101 -11.45 -9.14 -11.12
CA GLY A 101 -10.39 -9.54 -12.07
C GLY A 101 -9.00 -9.65 -11.45
N PHE A 102 -8.89 -9.55 -10.12
CA PHE A 102 -7.61 -9.56 -9.41
C PHE A 102 -7.11 -10.97 -9.15
N VAL A 103 -7.98 -11.88 -8.72
CA VAL A 103 -7.68 -13.29 -8.55
C VAL A 103 -8.01 -14.01 -9.86
N PRO A 104 -7.08 -14.74 -10.49
CA PRO A 104 -7.39 -15.53 -11.67
C PRO A 104 -8.41 -16.62 -11.30
N GLY A 105 -9.36 -16.90 -12.20
CA GLY A 105 -10.46 -17.84 -11.93
C GLY A 105 -10.05 -19.29 -11.69
N ASP A 106 -8.76 -19.63 -11.87
CA ASP A 106 -8.16 -20.93 -11.55
C ASP A 106 -7.52 -20.97 -10.14
N GLY A 107 -7.58 -19.87 -9.37
CA GLY A 107 -6.95 -19.77 -8.05
C GLY A 107 -5.43 -19.69 -8.07
N GLY A 108 -4.81 -19.50 -9.25
CA GLY A 108 -3.38 -19.33 -9.39
C GLY A 108 -2.87 -18.04 -8.72
N PRO A 109 -1.57 -17.98 -8.35
CA PRO A 109 -1.01 -16.77 -7.78
C PRO A 109 -1.15 -15.60 -8.75
N VAL A 110 -1.53 -14.43 -8.22
CA VAL A 110 -1.45 -13.16 -8.95
C VAL A 110 0.04 -12.86 -9.16
N GLY A 111 0.60 -13.36 -10.27
CA GLY A 111 2.02 -13.21 -10.57
C GLY A 111 2.45 -11.74 -10.67
N GLY A 112 3.75 -11.49 -10.49
CA GLY A 112 4.31 -10.15 -10.61
C GLY A 112 5.49 -9.83 -9.72
N ASP A 113 6.18 -8.74 -10.03
CA ASP A 113 7.29 -8.19 -9.26
C ASP A 113 7.08 -6.68 -9.14
N PHE A 114 6.42 -6.29 -8.05
CA PHE A 114 6.04 -4.90 -7.80
C PHE A 114 7.26 -3.97 -7.82
N ASP A 115 8.38 -4.40 -7.24
CA ASP A 115 9.63 -3.63 -7.20
C ASP A 115 10.17 -3.40 -8.61
N ARG A 116 10.29 -4.46 -9.42
CA ARG A 116 10.81 -4.35 -10.79
C ARG A 116 9.89 -3.51 -11.69
N GLU A 117 8.58 -3.65 -11.55
CA GLU A 117 7.59 -2.88 -12.29
C GLU A 117 7.65 -1.39 -11.94
N ALA A 118 7.66 -1.08 -10.65
CA ALA A 118 7.77 0.28 -10.17
C ALA A 118 9.03 0.99 -10.67
N ILE A 119 10.18 0.30 -10.64
CA ILE A 119 11.45 0.84 -11.17
C ILE A 119 11.32 1.12 -12.67
N LYS A 120 10.73 0.20 -13.45
CA LYS A 120 10.55 0.36 -14.90
C LYS A 120 9.65 1.55 -15.25
N GLU A 121 8.60 1.78 -14.47
CA GLU A 121 7.67 2.90 -14.66
C GLU A 121 8.31 4.23 -14.24
N ALA A 122 8.99 4.27 -13.10
CA ALA A 122 9.69 5.47 -12.62
C ALA A 122 10.83 5.92 -13.55
N SER A 123 11.45 4.99 -14.29
CA SER A 123 12.54 5.25 -15.25
C SER A 123 12.07 5.62 -16.67
N GLY A 124 10.77 5.84 -16.89
CA GLY A 124 10.24 6.46 -18.11
C GLY A 124 10.11 5.57 -19.34
N LYS A 125 10.30 4.25 -19.23
CA LYS A 125 10.14 3.30 -20.37
C LYS A 125 8.73 2.71 -20.51
N GLY A 126 7.74 3.24 -19.79
CA GLY A 126 6.37 2.69 -19.75
C GLY A 126 5.24 3.67 -20.05
N MET A 127 5.53 4.95 -20.37
CA MET A 127 4.49 5.94 -20.67
C MET A 127 3.91 5.68 -22.06
N GLY A 128 2.91 4.79 -22.15
CA GLY A 128 1.94 4.82 -23.24
C GLY A 128 1.16 6.14 -23.20
N PRO A 129 0.70 6.66 -24.36
CA PRO A 129 0.12 7.99 -24.42
C PRO A 129 -1.14 8.08 -23.54
N ARG A 130 -1.27 9.24 -22.88
CA ARG A 130 -2.38 9.62 -22.01
C ARG A 130 -3.71 9.70 -22.75
#